data_AF-A0AAN4ZLS5-F1
#
_entry.id   AF-A0AAN4ZLS5-F1
#
_cell.length_a   1.000
_cell.length_b   1.000
_cell.length_c   1.000
_cell.angle_alpha   90.00
_cell.angle_beta   90.00
_cell.angle_gamma   90.00
#
_symmetry.space_group_name_H-M   'P 1'
#
loop_
_entity.id
_entity.type
_entity.pdbx_description
1 polymer ?
#
loop_
_entity_poly.entity_id
_entity_poly.type
_entity_poly.pdbx_seq_one_letter_code
_entity_poly.pdbx_strand_id
1 'polypeptide(L)'
;NVQMAGRPSHKNKEKLAREVQRHMKLLEWTRARQRRRWMDERRRRLKEKAGLTRRIVKIEENEARFEEQGEMAREHGHRLAELERRVGEIAECLDMEMGEERVTEEMVVEARRMREHEEREKSSARYIRTCLVCATENPRQRAVFTRCGHIVCYPCAVDNARSDATDGKCVFCRSMSGFVKIFEDQVVE
;
A
#
# COMPACT_ATOMS: atom_id res chain seq x y z
N ASN A 1 -85.32 -32.22 70.96
CA ASN A 1 -84.64 -30.92 71.10
C ASN A 1 -83.94 -30.53 69.81
N VAL A 2 -84.68 -29.98 68.85
CA VAL A 2 -84.10 -29.32 67.68
C VAL A 2 -84.18 -27.83 67.97
N GLN A 3 -83.05 -27.23 68.36
CA GLN A 3 -82.98 -25.80 68.64
C GLN A 3 -83.23 -25.02 67.34
N MET A 4 -84.27 -24.18 67.36
CA MET A 4 -84.59 -23.22 66.30
C MET A 4 -83.42 -22.25 66.14
N ALA A 5 -82.55 -22.47 65.16
CA ALA A 5 -81.51 -21.52 64.80
C ALA A 5 -82.17 -20.20 64.33
N GLY A 6 -82.03 -19.15 65.15
CA GLY A 6 -82.61 -17.84 64.89
C GLY A 6 -82.16 -17.28 63.53
N ARG A 7 -83.11 -16.76 62.76
CA ARG A 7 -82.83 -16.14 61.46
C ARG A 7 -81.83 -14.99 61.65
N PRO A 8 -80.74 -14.92 60.87
CA PRO A 8 -79.77 -13.84 60.98
C PRO A 8 -80.44 -12.49 60.69
N SER A 9 -80.17 -11.52 61.57
CA SER A 9 -80.63 -10.13 61.46
C SER A 9 -80.23 -9.51 60.11
N HIS A 10 -81.09 -8.65 59.56
CA HIS A 10 -80.87 -7.92 58.29
C HIS A 10 -79.48 -7.25 58.23
N LYS A 11 -79.03 -6.68 59.37
CA LYS A 11 -77.72 -6.03 59.51
C LYS A 11 -76.54 -6.99 59.25
N ASN A 12 -76.67 -8.26 59.61
CA ASN A 12 -75.64 -9.27 59.36
C ASN A 12 -75.54 -9.64 57.88
N LYS A 13 -76.68 -9.66 57.17
CA LYS A 13 -76.71 -9.94 55.72
C LYS A 13 -76.05 -8.82 54.91
N GLU A 14 -76.32 -7.56 55.26
CA GLU A 14 -75.67 -6.40 54.61
C GLU A 14 -74.16 -6.38 54.85
N LYS A 15 -73.71 -6.66 56.08
CA LYS A 15 -72.28 -6.74 56.40
C LYS A 15 -71.58 -7.82 55.58
N LEU A 16 -72.17 -9.01 55.50
CA LEU A 16 -71.67 -10.11 54.69
C LEU A 16 -71.61 -9.76 53.21
N ALA A 17 -72.65 -9.11 52.67
CA ALA A 17 -72.67 -8.68 51.27
C ALA A 17 -71.54 -7.69 50.93
N ARG A 18 -71.28 -6.71 51.82
CA ARG A 18 -70.14 -5.78 51.65
C ARG A 18 -68.79 -6.48 51.73
N GLU A 19 -68.66 -7.50 52.59
CA GLU A 19 -67.45 -8.31 52.71
C GLU A 19 -67.20 -9.16 51.46
N VAL A 20 -68.22 -9.85 50.95
CA VAL A 20 -68.17 -10.58 49.69
C VAL A 20 -67.79 -9.63 48.54
N GLN A 21 -68.41 -8.44 48.46
CA GLN A 21 -68.09 -7.47 47.42
C GLN A 21 -66.63 -6.98 47.51
N ARG A 22 -66.09 -6.77 48.73
CA ARG A 22 -64.67 -6.44 48.95
C ARG A 22 -63.75 -7.58 48.49
N HIS A 23 -64.08 -8.82 48.82
CA HIS A 23 -63.33 -10.00 48.36
C HIS A 23 -63.36 -10.15 46.85
N MET A 24 -64.52 -9.95 46.21
CA MET A 24 -64.62 -9.98 44.74
C MET A 24 -63.74 -8.92 44.09
N LYS A 25 -63.80 -7.66 44.57
CA LYS A 25 -62.93 -6.58 44.07
C LYS A 25 -61.43 -6.90 44.26
N LEU A 26 -61.06 -7.50 45.39
CA LEU A 26 -59.67 -7.91 45.64
C LEU A 26 -59.22 -9.03 44.69
N LEU A 27 -60.07 -10.01 44.41
CA LEU A 27 -59.80 -11.08 43.44
C LEU A 27 -59.67 -10.53 42.02
N GLU A 28 -60.57 -9.63 41.61
CA GLU A 28 -60.51 -8.96 40.31
C GLU A 28 -59.23 -8.13 40.18
N TRP A 29 -58.88 -7.36 41.20
CA TRP A 29 -57.63 -6.60 41.25
C TRP A 29 -56.41 -7.51 41.15
N THR A 30 -56.40 -8.64 41.87
CA THR A 30 -55.31 -9.61 41.86
C THR A 30 -55.16 -10.26 40.49
N ARG A 31 -56.27 -10.67 39.86
CA ARG A 31 -56.29 -11.21 38.49
C ARG A 31 -55.82 -10.16 37.48
N ALA A 32 -56.27 -8.91 37.61
CA ALA A 32 -55.82 -7.81 36.76
C ALA A 32 -54.32 -7.54 36.92
N ARG A 33 -53.79 -7.60 38.14
CA ARG A 33 -52.36 -7.46 38.44
C ARG A 33 -51.55 -8.62 37.85
N GLN A 34 -52.02 -9.85 37.96
CA GLN A 34 -51.40 -11.03 37.34
C GLN A 34 -51.39 -10.90 35.81
N ARG A 35 -52.51 -10.50 35.20
CA ARG A 35 -52.57 -10.24 33.75
C ARG A 35 -51.59 -9.16 33.31
N ARG A 36 -51.48 -8.04 34.03
CA ARG A 36 -50.50 -6.98 33.75
C ARG A 36 -49.07 -7.50 33.80
N ARG A 37 -48.70 -8.19 34.90
CA ARG A 37 -47.37 -8.81 35.04
C ARG A 37 -47.06 -9.77 33.90
N TRP A 38 -48.02 -10.61 33.52
CA TRP A 38 -47.86 -11.54 32.40
C TRP A 38 -47.67 -10.80 31.06
N MET A 39 -48.44 -9.75 30.79
CA MET A 39 -48.30 -8.93 29.59
C MET A 39 -46.95 -8.19 29.54
N ASP A 40 -46.49 -7.65 30.67
CA ASP A 40 -45.20 -6.97 30.78
C ASP A 40 -44.03 -7.94 30.55
N GLU A 41 -44.09 -9.12 31.15
CA GLU A 41 -43.09 -10.18 30.95
C GLU A 41 -43.07 -10.67 29.49
N ARG A 42 -44.25 -10.87 28.88
CA ARG A 42 -44.35 -11.21 27.45
C ARG A 42 -43.74 -10.12 26.58
N ARG A 43 -44.01 -8.84 26.88
CA ARG A 43 -43.42 -7.69 26.16
C ARG A 43 -41.90 -7.67 26.31
N ARG A 44 -41.37 -7.93 27.51
CA ARG A 44 -39.92 -8.02 27.79
C ARG A 44 -39.26 -9.10 26.94
N ARG A 45 -39.84 -10.31 26.90
CA ARG A 45 -39.33 -11.42 26.07
C ARG A 45 -39.36 -11.12 24.58
N LEU A 46 -40.40 -10.46 24.08
CA LEU A 46 -40.47 -10.05 22.68
C LEU A 46 -39.40 -9.00 22.33
N LYS A 47 -39.17 -8.02 23.22
CA LYS A 47 -38.09 -7.04 23.04
C LYS A 47 -36.71 -7.69 23.03
N GLU A 48 -36.48 -8.65 23.93
CA GLU A 48 -35.24 -9.42 24.01
C GLU A 48 -35.02 -10.24 22.73
N LYS A 49 -36.04 -10.99 22.28
CA LYS A 49 -36.00 -11.74 21.02
C LYS A 49 -35.73 -10.83 19.82
N ALA A 50 -36.42 -9.70 19.72
CA ALA A 50 -36.18 -8.72 18.66
C ALA A 50 -34.75 -8.13 18.72
N GLY A 51 -34.21 -7.96 19.93
CA GLY A 51 -32.81 -7.57 20.14
C GLY A 51 -31.83 -8.61 19.63
N LEU A 52 -32.08 -9.90 19.89
CA LEU A 52 -31.27 -11.00 19.36
C LEU A 52 -31.35 -11.08 17.84
N THR A 53 -32.54 -11.00 17.25
CA THR A 53 -32.70 -10.99 15.78
C THR A 53 -31.91 -9.86 15.13
N ARG A 54 -31.94 -8.64 15.69
CA ARG A 54 -31.11 -7.53 15.19
C ARG A 54 -29.61 -7.80 15.27
N ARG A 55 -29.14 -8.50 16.31
CA ARG A 55 -27.72 -8.88 16.43
C ARG A 55 -27.34 -9.92 15.39
N ILE A 56 -28.20 -10.90 15.12
CA ILE A 56 -27.96 -11.95 14.11
C ILE A 56 -27.82 -11.32 12.73
N VAL A 57 -28.77 -10.47 12.32
CA VAL A 57 -28.70 -9.75 11.03
C VAL A 57 -27.41 -8.95 10.90
N LYS A 58 -26.98 -8.27 11.97
CA LYS A 58 -25.72 -7.52 11.97
C LYS A 58 -24.48 -8.41 11.83
N ILE A 59 -24.51 -9.63 12.36
CA ILE A 59 -23.42 -10.60 12.18
C ILE A 59 -23.37 -11.05 10.73
N GLU A 60 -24.52 -11.42 10.15
CA GLU A 60 -24.62 -11.82 8.73
C GLU A 60 -24.14 -10.69 7.78
N GLU A 61 -24.52 -9.45 8.04
CA GLU A 61 -24.03 -8.27 7.29
C GLU A 61 -22.50 -8.10 7.39
N ASN A 62 -21.93 -8.35 8.56
CA ASN A 62 -20.47 -8.27 8.74
C ASN A 62 -19.75 -9.43 8.04
N GLU A 63 -20.29 -10.65 8.11
CA GLU A 63 -19.74 -11.82 7.42
C GLU A 63 -19.69 -11.59 5.91
N ALA A 64 -20.78 -11.05 5.32
CA ALA A 64 -20.81 -10.69 3.90
C ALA A 64 -19.75 -9.64 3.54
N ARG A 65 -19.54 -8.62 4.40
CA ARG A 65 -18.48 -7.62 4.19
C ARG A 65 -17.08 -8.22 4.27
N PHE A 66 -16.86 -9.18 5.17
CA PHE A 66 -15.57 -9.87 5.27
C PHE A 66 -15.29 -10.74 4.04
N GLU A 67 -16.32 -11.38 3.48
CA GLU A 67 -16.21 -12.16 2.25
C GLU A 67 -15.82 -11.28 1.05
N GLU A 68 -16.49 -10.13 0.87
CA GLU A 68 -16.15 -9.13 -0.16
C GLU A 68 -14.71 -8.61 0.00
N GLN A 69 -14.28 -8.32 1.23
CA GLN A 69 -12.89 -7.93 1.50
C GLN A 69 -11.89 -9.05 1.16
N GLY A 70 -12.25 -10.31 1.45
CA GLY A 70 -11.45 -11.48 1.09
C GLY A 70 -11.34 -11.69 -0.42
N GLU A 71 -12.38 -11.39 -1.20
CA GLU A 71 -12.33 -11.39 -2.67
C GLU A 71 -11.40 -10.31 -3.22
N MET A 72 -11.55 -9.06 -2.75
CA MET A 72 -10.66 -7.97 -3.16
C MET A 72 -9.19 -8.28 -2.84
N ALA A 73 -8.90 -8.84 -1.66
CA ALA A 73 -7.55 -9.21 -1.28
C ALA A 73 -6.96 -10.30 -2.20
N ARG A 74 -7.78 -11.29 -2.60
CA ARG A 74 -7.36 -12.34 -3.56
C ARG A 74 -7.05 -11.74 -4.93
N GLU A 75 -7.91 -10.85 -5.43
CA GLU A 75 -7.67 -10.16 -6.72
C GLU A 75 -6.37 -9.35 -6.68
N HIS A 76 -6.15 -8.60 -5.59
CA HIS A 76 -4.91 -7.84 -5.42
C HIS A 76 -3.68 -8.73 -5.38
N GLY A 77 -3.76 -9.89 -4.72
CA GLY A 77 -2.72 -10.91 -4.71
C GLY A 77 -2.40 -11.42 -6.12
N HIS A 78 -3.41 -11.72 -6.94
CA HIS A 78 -3.22 -12.12 -8.34
C HIS A 78 -2.52 -11.05 -9.18
N ARG A 79 -2.90 -9.78 -9.03
CA ARG A 79 -2.26 -8.65 -9.74
C ARG A 79 -0.79 -8.48 -9.35
N LEU A 80 -0.47 -8.61 -8.06
CA LEU A 80 0.91 -8.54 -7.59
C LEU A 80 1.76 -9.68 -8.15
N ALA A 81 1.25 -10.93 -8.12
CA ALA A 81 1.95 -12.08 -8.69
C ALA A 81 2.20 -11.93 -10.21
N GLU A 82 1.26 -11.34 -10.95
CA GLU A 82 1.45 -11.00 -12.36
C GLU A 82 2.52 -9.94 -12.57
N LEU A 83 2.55 -8.89 -11.75
CA LEU A 83 3.59 -7.86 -11.82
C LEU A 83 4.97 -8.45 -11.53
N GLU A 84 5.10 -9.30 -10.51
CA GLU A 84 6.35 -9.99 -10.18
C GLU A 84 6.87 -10.82 -11.35
N ARG A 85 5.99 -11.59 -12.00
CA ARG A 85 6.35 -12.34 -13.21
C ARG A 85 6.86 -11.43 -14.33
N ARG A 86 6.16 -10.31 -14.61
CA ARG A 86 6.59 -9.34 -15.63
C ARG A 86 7.93 -8.68 -15.29
N VAL A 87 8.18 -8.40 -14.02
CA VAL A 87 9.48 -7.87 -13.57
C VAL A 87 10.58 -8.91 -13.80
N GLY A 88 10.31 -10.19 -13.54
CA GLY A 88 11.21 -11.30 -13.85
C GLY A 88 11.56 -11.36 -15.35
N GLU A 89 10.55 -11.31 -16.22
CA GLU A 89 10.73 -11.29 -17.68
C GLU A 89 11.61 -10.10 -18.15
N ILE A 90 11.43 -8.92 -17.56
CA ILE A 90 12.24 -7.72 -17.87
C ILE A 90 13.68 -7.89 -17.38
N ALA A 91 13.89 -8.43 -16.18
CA ALA A 91 15.23 -8.65 -15.62
C ALA A 91 16.04 -9.60 -16.50
N GLU A 92 15.44 -10.72 -16.94
CA GLU A 92 16.06 -11.67 -17.86
C GLU A 92 16.47 -10.99 -19.19
N CYS A 93 15.65 -10.07 -19.70
CA CYS A 93 15.98 -9.31 -20.90
C CYS A 93 17.17 -8.36 -20.71
N LEU A 94 17.30 -7.74 -19.53
CA LEU A 94 18.42 -6.84 -19.23
C LEU A 94 19.75 -7.58 -19.03
N ASP A 95 19.71 -8.78 -18.43
CA ASP A 95 20.91 -9.60 -18.22
C ASP A 95 21.52 -10.07 -19.54
N MET A 96 20.73 -10.25 -20.59
CA MET A 96 21.23 -10.59 -21.93
C MET A 96 21.99 -9.45 -22.63
N GLU A 97 21.72 -8.19 -22.28
CA GLU A 97 22.33 -7.02 -22.95
C GLU A 97 23.64 -6.55 -22.30
N MET A 98 23.89 -6.90 -21.04
CA MET A 98 25.13 -6.56 -20.35
C MET A 98 26.10 -7.74 -20.28
N GLY A 99 26.47 -8.29 -21.44
CA GLY A 99 27.58 -9.23 -21.52
C GLY A 99 28.80 -8.66 -20.79
N GLU A 100 29.30 -9.39 -19.79
CA GLU A 100 30.57 -9.07 -19.14
C GLU A 100 31.65 -8.99 -20.21
N GLU A 101 31.99 -7.78 -20.65
CA GLU A 101 33.15 -7.56 -21.50
C GLU A 101 34.39 -7.84 -20.64
N ARG A 102 34.79 -9.11 -20.60
CA ARG A 102 35.93 -9.57 -19.81
C ARG A 102 37.21 -9.06 -20.47
N VAL A 103 38.07 -8.43 -19.68
CA VAL A 103 39.41 -8.02 -20.10
C VAL A 103 40.16 -9.26 -20.59
N THR A 104 40.54 -9.28 -21.87
CA THR A 104 41.28 -10.40 -22.46
C THR A 104 42.78 -10.29 -22.17
N GLU A 105 43.50 -11.41 -22.23
CA GLU A 105 44.97 -11.42 -22.09
C GLU A 105 45.65 -10.53 -23.16
N GLU A 106 45.07 -10.48 -24.36
CA GLU A 106 45.53 -9.61 -25.45
C GLU A 106 45.43 -8.13 -25.08
N MET A 107 44.33 -7.71 -24.44
CA MET A 107 44.18 -6.34 -23.94
C MET A 107 45.21 -6.02 -22.85
N VAL A 108 45.54 -6.99 -21.98
CA VAL A 108 46.56 -6.82 -20.94
C VAL A 108 47.96 -6.67 -21.55
N VAL A 109 48.30 -7.49 -22.53
CA VAL A 109 49.57 -7.41 -23.26
C VAL A 109 49.68 -6.08 -24.00
N GLU A 110 48.62 -5.65 -24.67
CA GLU A 110 48.61 -4.38 -25.40
C GLU A 110 48.75 -3.18 -24.46
N ALA A 111 48.04 -3.17 -23.33
CA ALA A 111 48.19 -2.14 -22.29
C ALA A 111 49.62 -2.09 -21.73
N ARG A 112 50.32 -3.22 -21.65
CA ARG A 112 51.74 -3.25 -21.25
C ARG A 112 52.63 -2.61 -22.32
N ARG A 113 52.43 -2.97 -23.59
CA ARG A 113 53.19 -2.40 -24.71
C ARG A 113 53.04 -0.88 -24.81
N MET A 114 51.82 -0.37 -24.66
CA MET A 114 51.56 1.07 -24.65
C MET A 114 52.36 1.79 -23.56
N ARG A 115 52.38 1.25 -22.33
CA ARG A 115 53.18 1.81 -21.22
C ARG A 115 54.69 1.81 -21.50
N GLU A 116 55.22 0.70 -22.00
CA GLU A 116 56.64 0.59 -22.34
C GLU A 116 57.04 1.55 -23.48
N HIS A 117 56.12 1.82 -24.41
CA HIS A 117 56.32 2.77 -25.50
C HIS A 117 56.32 4.22 -24.99
N GLU A 118 55.38 4.59 -24.11
CA GLU A 118 55.35 5.91 -23.47
C GLU A 118 56.59 6.19 -22.60
N GLU A 119 57.17 5.16 -21.97
CA GLU A 119 58.42 5.31 -21.21
C GLU A 119 59.64 5.51 -22.10
N ARG A 120 59.70 4.81 -23.25
CA ARG A 120 60.81 4.90 -24.22
C ARG A 120 60.76 6.18 -25.03
N GLU A 121 59.60 6.47 -25.59
CA GLU A 121 59.34 7.73 -26.25
C GLU A 121 58.74 8.66 -25.22
N LYS A 122 59.59 9.47 -24.56
CA LYS A 122 59.18 10.71 -23.87
C LYS A 122 58.66 11.71 -24.91
N SER A 123 57.66 11.30 -25.64
CA SER A 123 56.94 12.09 -26.62
C SER A 123 56.17 13.11 -25.81
N SER A 124 56.55 14.38 -25.98
CA SER A 124 55.75 15.51 -25.51
C SER A 124 54.44 15.67 -26.30
N ALA A 125 53.93 14.61 -26.94
CA ALA A 125 52.72 14.64 -27.75
C ALA A 125 51.57 15.18 -26.89
N ARG A 126 51.27 16.46 -27.11
CA ARG A 126 50.15 17.14 -26.50
C ARG A 126 48.90 16.59 -27.17
N TYR A 127 48.25 15.63 -26.53
CA TYR A 127 46.91 15.24 -26.93
C TYR A 127 46.01 16.49 -26.91
N ILE A 128 45.22 16.66 -27.97
CA ILE A 128 44.30 17.79 -28.06
C ILE A 128 43.25 17.64 -26.95
N ARG A 129 43.31 18.53 -25.96
CA ARG A 129 42.32 18.63 -24.88
C ARG A 129 41.18 19.58 -25.20
N THR A 130 41.18 20.18 -26.39
CA THR A 130 40.17 21.15 -26.81
C THR A 130 38.79 20.49 -26.88
N CYS A 131 37.79 21.12 -26.29
CA CYS A 131 36.41 20.67 -26.45
C CYS A 131 35.95 20.92 -27.89
N LEU A 132 35.56 19.87 -28.61
CA LEU A 132 35.12 19.99 -30.01
C LEU A 132 33.75 20.66 -30.19
N VAL A 133 33.02 20.96 -29.10
CA VAL A 133 31.73 21.65 -29.15
C VAL A 133 31.90 23.16 -29.01
N CYS A 134 32.59 23.62 -27.95
CA CYS A 134 32.78 25.04 -27.67
C CYS A 134 34.16 25.58 -28.03
N ALA A 135 35.03 24.75 -28.60
CA ALA A 135 36.42 25.05 -28.95
C ALA A 135 37.31 25.55 -27.79
N THR A 136 36.85 25.43 -26.53
CA THR A 136 37.67 25.81 -25.37
C THR A 136 38.89 24.91 -25.26
N GLU A 137 40.07 25.51 -25.31
CA GLU A 137 41.34 24.83 -25.08
C GLU A 137 41.45 24.39 -23.62
N ASN A 138 41.76 23.11 -23.41
CA ASN A 138 42.01 22.52 -22.09
C ASN A 138 40.97 22.88 -21.00
N PRO A 139 39.67 22.53 -21.18
CA PRO A 139 38.63 22.86 -20.22
C PRO A 139 38.90 22.18 -18.86
N ARG A 140 38.77 22.94 -17.77
CA ARG A 140 39.07 22.46 -16.40
C ARG A 140 38.22 21.28 -15.93
N GLN A 141 37.06 21.08 -16.54
CA GLN A 141 36.13 20.01 -16.19
C GLN A 141 35.62 19.37 -17.47
N ARG A 142 35.79 18.05 -17.57
CA ARG A 142 35.37 17.25 -18.72
C ARG A 142 34.29 16.25 -18.31
N ALA A 143 33.55 15.76 -19.28
CA ALA A 143 32.54 14.74 -19.11
C ALA A 143 32.65 13.72 -20.24
N VAL A 144 32.36 12.46 -19.93
CA VAL A 144 32.32 11.36 -20.89
C VAL A 144 30.91 10.81 -21.02
N PHE A 145 30.47 10.57 -22.25
CA PHE A 145 29.21 9.87 -22.52
C PHE A 145 29.38 8.38 -22.22
N THR A 146 28.62 7.86 -21.26
CA THR A 146 28.84 6.52 -20.68
C THR A 146 28.69 5.37 -21.68
N ARG A 147 27.87 5.51 -22.73
CA ARG A 147 27.69 4.45 -23.73
C ARG A 147 28.69 4.48 -24.88
N CYS A 148 29.28 5.63 -25.21
CA CYS A 148 30.09 5.77 -26.43
C CYS A 148 31.49 6.33 -26.20
N GLY A 149 31.86 6.68 -24.96
CA GLY A 149 33.21 7.13 -24.60
C GLY A 149 33.62 8.51 -25.13
N HIS A 150 32.76 9.21 -25.89
CA HIS A 150 33.09 10.54 -26.39
C HIS A 150 33.17 11.56 -25.24
N ILE A 151 34.16 12.46 -25.32
CA ILE A 151 34.48 13.42 -24.26
C ILE A 151 34.19 14.85 -24.72
N VAL A 152 33.53 15.63 -23.84
CA VAL A 152 33.31 17.08 -24.00
C VAL A 152 33.65 17.82 -22.70
N CYS A 153 33.60 19.15 -22.69
CA CYS A 153 33.63 19.88 -21.43
C CYS A 153 32.32 19.66 -20.66
N TYR A 154 32.38 19.70 -19.32
CA TYR A 154 31.21 19.44 -18.46
C TYR A 154 30.02 20.38 -18.78
N PRO A 155 30.19 21.70 -19.00
CA PRO A 155 29.09 22.56 -19.43
C PRO A 155 28.40 22.09 -20.71
N CYS A 156 29.16 21.76 -21.76
CA CYS A 156 28.57 21.26 -23.00
C CYS A 156 27.83 19.93 -22.84
N ALA A 157 28.26 19.05 -21.93
CA ALA A 157 27.51 17.83 -21.63
C ALA A 157 26.16 18.14 -20.95
N VAL A 158 26.14 19.09 -20.01
CA VAL A 158 24.91 19.54 -19.34
C VAL A 158 23.96 20.20 -20.33
N ASP A 159 24.46 21.10 -21.18
CA ASP A 159 23.66 21.77 -22.20
C ASP A 159 23.07 20.76 -23.20
N ASN A 160 23.89 19.79 -23.63
CA ASN A 160 23.44 18.70 -24.49
C ASN A 160 22.34 17.84 -23.84
N ALA A 161 22.41 17.59 -22.53
CA ALA A 161 21.39 16.80 -21.83
C ALA A 161 20.10 17.57 -21.59
N ARG A 162 20.16 18.91 -21.52
CA ARG A 162 18.98 19.79 -21.38
C ARG A 162 18.33 20.16 -22.71
N SER A 163 19.03 19.97 -23.81
CA SER A 163 18.56 20.34 -25.14
C SER A 163 17.59 19.29 -25.69
N ASP A 164 16.38 19.73 -26.02
CA ASP A 164 15.38 18.90 -26.71
C ASP A 164 15.85 18.45 -28.10
N ALA A 165 16.77 19.19 -28.73
CA ALA A 165 17.28 18.87 -30.06
C ALA A 165 18.14 17.60 -30.07
N THR A 166 18.75 17.27 -28.94
CA THR A 166 19.67 16.14 -28.81
C THR A 166 19.03 14.97 -28.08
N ASP A 167 17.94 15.20 -27.32
CA ASP A 167 17.12 14.12 -26.75
C ASP A 167 17.98 13.12 -25.93
N GLY A 168 18.93 13.67 -25.15
CA GLY A 168 19.86 12.87 -24.35
C GLY A 168 20.86 12.03 -25.15
N LYS A 169 21.08 12.32 -26.44
CA LYS A 169 22.04 11.60 -27.30
C LYS A 169 23.39 12.29 -27.33
N CYS A 170 24.45 11.52 -27.56
CA CYS A 170 25.80 12.06 -27.76
C CYS A 170 25.87 12.97 -29.00
N VAL A 171 26.50 14.14 -28.89
CA VAL A 171 26.64 15.11 -30.00
C VAL A 171 27.46 14.58 -31.19
N PHE A 172 28.31 13.59 -30.97
CA PHE A 172 29.21 13.06 -32.02
C PHE A 172 28.60 11.85 -32.74
N CYS A 173 28.17 10.84 -31.99
CA CYS A 173 27.70 9.57 -32.56
C CYS A 173 26.19 9.35 -32.46
N ARG A 174 25.46 10.26 -31.79
CA ARG A 174 24.00 10.20 -31.57
C ARG A 174 23.48 8.97 -30.82
N SER A 175 24.36 8.19 -30.20
CA SER A 175 23.96 7.11 -29.28
C SER A 175 23.29 7.69 -28.04
N MET A 176 22.18 7.10 -27.61
CA MET A 176 21.50 7.48 -26.36
C MET A 176 22.41 7.16 -25.18
N SER A 177 22.76 8.17 -24.40
CA SER A 177 23.80 8.03 -23.37
C SER A 177 23.64 9.04 -22.25
N GLY A 178 23.77 8.59 -21.00
CA GLY A 178 24.10 9.49 -19.90
C GLY A 178 25.54 10.02 -20.02
N PHE A 179 25.94 10.90 -19.09
CA PHE A 179 27.31 11.35 -18.98
C PHE A 179 27.76 11.38 -17.52
N VAL A 180 29.05 11.18 -17.30
CA VAL A 180 29.70 11.31 -15.99
C VAL A 180 30.81 12.34 -16.06
N LYS A 181 30.99 13.09 -14.98
CA LYS A 181 32.07 14.08 -14.84
C LYS A 181 33.41 13.39 -14.62
N ILE A 182 34.43 13.81 -15.34
CA ILE A 182 35.82 13.39 -15.15
C ILE A 182 36.45 14.34 -14.14
N PHE A 183 37.08 13.79 -13.11
CA PHE A 183 37.86 14.54 -12.13
C PHE A 183 39.34 14.43 -12.50
N GLU A 184 40.00 15.58 -12.69
CA GLU A 184 41.42 15.66 -12.96
C GLU A 184 42.10 16.38 -11.81
N ASP A 185 43.16 15.79 -11.26
CA ASP A 185 44.00 16.44 -10.26
C ASP A 185 44.99 17.38 -10.94
N GLN A 186 45.17 18.57 -10.36
CA GLN A 186 46.27 19.45 -10.75
C GLN A 186 47.53 18.97 -10.05
N VAL A 187 48.54 18.58 -10.83
CA VAL A 187 49.88 18.41 -10.30
C VAL A 187 50.40 19.83 -10.01
N VAL A 188 50.53 20.16 -8.72
CA VAL A 188 51.18 21.41 -8.29
C VAL A 188 52.68 21.14 -8.35
N GLU A 189 53.37 21.72 -9.33
CA GLU A 189 54.84 21.71 -9.40
C GLU A 189 55.47 22.70 -8.42
#